data_AF-K1SWD0-F1
#
_entry.id   AF-K1SWD0-F1
#
_cell.length_a   1.000
_cell.length_b   1.000
_cell.length_c   1.000
_cell.angle_alpha   90.00
_cell.angle_beta   90.00
_cell.angle_gamma   90.00
#
_symmetry.space_group_name_H-M   'P 1'
#
loop_
_entity.id
_entity.type
_entity.pdbx_description
1 polymer ?
#
loop_
_entity_poly.entity_id
_entity_poly.type
_entity_poly.pdbx_seq_one_letter_code
_entity_poly.pdbx_strand_id
1 'polypeptide(L)'
;ALVPLRDTCRELIDAQLENFPDEYIQKLQARLNDQYDAYRKKYGLINSRGTASAFREDSGYFLLCSLEDLDDEGNFKGKTDMFTKRTIRPAQAVDHVDTAEESLALSLSEQGHVDLGYMSKLTGKTTETVINDLTGIIFRDPVKVDTDGNPIYLPADEYLSGNVREKLQAAKAVAANDPQFQINVAALEKVQPKDLEASEISVRLGATWIPAEYVQQFLEELLDAPYYTRRVVKVEFAAYTGSWAITNKKFGDGNIKATVTYGTNRANAYLIAENALNLRSTQIRDKVTAADGSVSWVLNKEATQAAQEKQRQICEQFQDWIFKEPERRQRLVAIYNEKFNALRPREYDGSHLKFPGMNPEITLRPHQLNAIAHVLYGNNVLLAHEVGAGKTYEMVASAMEKKRLGLCSKTLIVVPNHLTEQMASEALL
;
A
#
# COMPACT_ATOMS: atom_id res chain seq x y z
N ALA A 1 -28.82 12.84 36.46
CA ALA A 1 -28.06 14.09 36.23
C ALA A 1 -27.24 14.01 34.95
N LEU A 2 -26.42 12.96 34.76
CA LEU A 2 -25.65 12.76 33.52
C LEU A 2 -26.52 12.46 32.28
N VAL A 3 -27.65 11.74 32.42
CA VAL A 3 -28.53 11.42 31.29
C VAL A 3 -29.09 12.70 30.61
N PRO A 4 -29.74 13.64 31.33
CA PRO A 4 -30.16 14.91 30.72
C PRO A 4 -29.03 15.73 30.08
N LEU A 5 -27.83 15.69 30.68
CA LEU A 5 -26.64 16.37 30.15
C LEU A 5 -26.20 15.74 28.81
N ARG A 6 -26.17 14.41 28.75
CA ARG A 6 -25.86 13.64 27.53
C ARG A 6 -26.86 13.91 26.43
N ASP A 7 -28.14 13.88 26.77
CA ASP A 7 -29.20 14.03 25.79
C ASP A 7 -29.19 15.46 25.22
N THR A 8 -28.95 16.48 26.06
CA THR A 8 -28.77 17.87 25.60
C THR A 8 -27.51 18.05 24.76
N CYS A 9 -26.40 17.39 25.13
CA CYS A 9 -25.16 17.41 24.35
C CYS A 9 -25.36 16.78 22.95
N ARG A 10 -26.08 15.66 22.85
CA ARG A 10 -26.43 15.04 21.57
C ARG A 10 -27.35 15.93 20.73
N GLU A 11 -28.38 16.50 21.35
CA GLU A 11 -29.28 17.44 20.69
C GLU A 11 -28.53 18.66 20.13
N LEU A 12 -27.55 19.18 20.88
CA LEU A 12 -26.70 20.28 20.42
C LEU A 12 -25.81 19.87 19.23
N ILE A 13 -25.26 18.65 19.24
CA ILE A 13 -24.49 18.10 18.11
C ILE A 13 -25.38 17.99 16.87
N ASP A 14 -26.57 17.40 17.00
CA ASP A 14 -27.51 17.21 15.90
C ASP A 14 -27.98 18.56 15.33
N ALA A 15 -28.32 19.52 16.19
CA ALA A 15 -28.73 20.86 15.77
C ALA A 15 -27.63 21.63 15.03
N GLN A 16 -26.36 21.46 15.43
CA GLN A 16 -25.24 22.05 14.70
C GLN A 16 -25.00 21.37 13.36
N LEU A 17 -25.12 20.03 13.28
CA LEU A 17 -25.01 19.26 12.03
C LEU A 17 -26.08 19.65 11.01
N GLU A 18 -27.33 19.82 11.45
CA GLU A 18 -28.46 20.22 10.60
C GLU A 18 -28.52 21.74 10.32
N ASN A 19 -27.52 22.50 10.77
CA ASN A 19 -27.42 23.94 10.59
C ASN A 19 -28.62 24.75 11.14
N PHE A 20 -29.10 24.42 12.33
CA PHE A 20 -30.21 25.16 12.95
C PHE A 20 -29.82 26.63 13.22
N PRO A 21 -30.77 27.57 13.38
CA PRO A 21 -30.48 28.98 13.63
C PRO A 21 -29.65 29.21 14.91
N ASP A 22 -28.80 30.25 14.91
CA ASP A 22 -27.90 30.56 16.04
C ASP A 22 -28.63 30.75 17.37
N GLU A 23 -29.84 31.31 17.35
CA GLU A 23 -30.65 31.48 18.56
C GLU A 23 -31.02 30.13 19.20
N TYR A 24 -31.25 29.09 18.40
CA TYR A 24 -31.54 27.74 18.90
C TYR A 24 -30.29 27.09 19.49
N ILE A 25 -29.15 27.22 18.80
CA ILE A 25 -27.85 26.74 19.27
C ILE A 25 -27.48 27.39 20.61
N GLN A 26 -27.63 28.71 20.74
CA GLN A 26 -27.36 29.44 21.98
C GLN A 26 -28.26 28.99 23.14
N LYS A 27 -29.53 28.68 22.88
CA LYS A 27 -30.45 28.12 23.90
C LYS A 27 -29.98 26.75 24.39
N LEU A 28 -29.56 25.87 23.49
CA LEU A 28 -29.03 24.56 23.85
C LEU A 28 -27.70 24.67 24.60
N GLN A 29 -26.81 25.59 24.21
CA GLN A 29 -25.56 25.87 24.90
C GLN A 29 -25.77 26.42 26.31
N ALA A 30 -26.73 27.33 26.50
CA ALA A 30 -27.11 27.83 27.83
C ALA A 30 -27.67 26.69 28.71
N ARG A 31 -28.56 25.87 28.16
CA ARG A 31 -29.11 24.70 28.86
C ARG A 31 -28.02 23.69 29.23
N LEU A 32 -27.07 23.43 28.34
CA LEU A 32 -25.94 22.54 28.58
C LEU A 32 -25.04 23.11 29.69
N ASN A 33 -24.76 24.42 29.68
CA ASN A 33 -24.02 25.11 30.74
C ASN A 33 -24.68 24.95 32.11
N ASP A 34 -25.97 25.25 32.22
CA ASP A 34 -26.71 25.19 33.47
C ASP A 34 -26.73 23.76 34.04
N GLN A 35 -26.96 22.76 33.18
CA GLN A 35 -26.94 21.36 33.56
C GLN A 35 -25.56 20.91 34.02
N TYR A 36 -24.49 21.33 33.33
CA TYR A 36 -23.12 21.01 33.70
C TYR A 36 -22.75 21.65 35.04
N ASP A 37 -23.06 22.93 35.25
CA ASP A 37 -22.74 23.64 36.49
C ASP A 37 -23.51 23.07 37.69
N ALA A 38 -24.78 22.70 37.50
CA ALA A 38 -25.57 22.01 38.50
C ALA A 38 -25.00 20.62 38.84
N TYR A 39 -24.54 19.88 37.83
CA TYR A 39 -23.87 18.59 38.03
C TYR A 39 -22.55 18.78 38.80
N ARG A 40 -21.67 19.68 38.32
CA ARG A 40 -20.34 19.93 38.88
C ARG A 40 -20.42 20.37 40.34
N LYS A 41 -21.39 21.23 40.68
CA LYS A 41 -21.61 21.68 42.07
C LYS A 41 -21.93 20.54 43.04
N LYS A 42 -22.65 19.50 42.57
CA LYS A 42 -23.12 18.41 43.42
C LYS A 42 -22.21 17.19 43.40
N TYR A 43 -21.57 16.89 42.27
CA TYR A 43 -20.87 15.64 42.03
C TYR A 43 -19.38 15.81 41.67
N GLY A 44 -18.92 17.05 41.44
CA GLY A 44 -17.55 17.32 40.98
C GLY A 44 -17.35 17.09 39.49
N LEU A 45 -16.12 16.80 39.07
CA LEU A 45 -15.75 16.60 37.67
C LEU A 45 -16.37 15.31 37.10
N ILE A 46 -16.77 15.37 35.83
CA ILE A 46 -17.23 14.20 35.07
C ILE A 46 -16.08 13.18 34.92
N ASN A 47 -14.86 13.67 34.71
CA ASN A 47 -13.65 12.86 34.62
C ASN A 47 -13.10 12.39 35.99
N SER A 48 -13.82 12.64 37.09
CA SER A 48 -13.38 12.16 38.40
C SER A 48 -13.42 10.62 38.48
N ARG A 49 -12.50 10.03 39.27
CA ARG A 49 -12.45 8.57 39.48
C ARG A 49 -13.78 7.97 39.95
N GLY A 50 -14.53 8.71 40.77
CA GLY A 50 -15.82 8.25 41.29
C GLY A 50 -16.87 8.11 40.18
N THR A 51 -16.98 9.12 39.31
CA THR A 51 -17.89 9.09 38.17
C THR A 51 -17.45 8.05 37.14
N ALA A 52 -16.15 7.98 36.83
CA ALA A 52 -15.60 6.99 35.91
C ALA A 52 -15.91 5.56 36.36
N SER A 53 -15.72 5.24 37.65
CA SER A 53 -16.02 3.90 38.16
C SER A 53 -17.50 3.51 38.04
N ALA A 54 -18.42 4.47 38.02
CA ALA A 54 -19.85 4.22 37.97
C ALA A 54 -20.40 4.16 36.52
N PHE A 55 -19.77 4.84 35.57
CA PHE A 55 -20.31 5.05 34.23
C PHE A 55 -19.38 4.63 33.08
N ARG A 56 -18.20 4.07 33.35
CA ARG A 56 -17.25 3.65 32.30
C ARG A 56 -17.82 2.66 31.27
N GLU A 57 -18.83 1.87 31.64
CA GLU A 57 -19.53 0.96 30.73
C GLU A 57 -20.62 1.63 29.88
N ASP A 58 -21.02 2.87 30.19
CA ASP A 58 -22.00 3.62 29.40
C ASP A 58 -21.36 4.19 28.14
N SER A 59 -21.89 3.81 26.98
CA SER A 59 -21.41 4.27 25.65
C SER A 59 -21.38 5.80 25.49
N GLY A 60 -22.22 6.54 26.22
CA GLY A 60 -22.30 8.00 26.18
C GLY A 60 -21.43 8.68 27.23
N TYR A 61 -20.75 7.95 28.12
CA TYR A 61 -19.93 8.54 29.18
C TYR A 61 -18.72 9.31 28.62
N PHE A 62 -18.01 8.74 27.65
CA PHE A 62 -16.81 9.39 27.08
C PHE A 62 -17.14 10.67 26.30
N LEU A 63 -18.34 10.79 25.72
CA LEU A 63 -18.86 12.03 25.15
C LEU A 63 -19.10 13.12 26.22
N LEU A 64 -19.39 12.73 27.46
CA LEU A 64 -19.53 13.69 28.55
C LEU A 64 -18.17 14.09 29.12
N CYS A 65 -17.20 13.17 29.13
CA CYS A 65 -15.83 13.46 29.54
C CYS A 65 -15.19 14.59 28.73
N SER A 66 -15.44 14.63 27.42
CA SER A 66 -14.94 15.68 26.50
C SER A 66 -15.61 17.06 26.67
N LEU A 67 -16.55 17.21 27.60
CA LEU A 67 -17.07 18.52 27.99
C LEU A 67 -16.08 19.26 28.91
N GLU A 68 -15.09 18.56 29.47
CA GLU A 68 -14.08 19.10 30.36
C GLU A 68 -12.72 19.10 29.65
N ASP A 69 -12.05 20.26 29.63
CA ASP A 69 -10.67 20.38 29.19
C ASP A 69 -9.73 20.09 30.37
N LEU A 70 -8.85 19.10 30.20
CA LEU A 70 -7.88 18.65 31.20
C LEU A 70 -6.45 18.89 30.68
N ASP A 71 -5.52 19.21 31.58
CA ASP A 71 -4.10 19.24 31.25
C ASP A 71 -3.46 17.85 31.19
N ASP A 72 -2.18 17.79 30.80
CA ASP A 72 -1.41 16.53 30.68
C ASP A 72 -1.26 15.78 32.02
N GLU A 73 -1.53 16.45 33.15
CA GLU A 73 -1.50 15.91 34.51
C GLU A 73 -2.91 15.53 35.03
N GLY A 74 -3.95 15.74 34.21
CA GLY A 74 -5.35 15.44 34.53
C GLY A 74 -6.07 16.52 35.35
N ASN A 75 -5.50 17.73 35.46
CA ASN A 75 -6.12 18.85 36.15
C ASN A 75 -7.11 19.58 35.24
N PHE A 76 -8.23 20.00 35.81
CA PHE A 76 -9.26 20.74 35.08
C PHE A 76 -8.80 22.15 34.70
N LYS A 77 -8.71 22.42 33.40
CA LYS A 77 -8.44 23.75 32.83
C LYS A 77 -9.72 24.55 32.63
N GLY A 78 -10.79 23.93 32.16
CA GLY A 78 -12.01 24.66 31.84
C GLY A 78 -13.09 23.81 31.16
N LYS A 79 -14.20 24.46 30.82
CA LYS A 79 -15.22 23.89 29.92
C LYS A 79 -14.70 23.97 28.48
N THR A 80 -15.08 23.01 27.64
CA THR A 80 -14.73 23.06 26.22
C THR A 80 -15.57 24.07 25.43
N ASP A 81 -15.20 24.27 24.17
CA ASP A 81 -15.84 25.23 23.26
C ASP A 81 -17.29 24.91 22.91
N MET A 82 -17.72 23.66 23.09
CA MET A 82 -19.10 23.20 22.90
C MET A 82 -20.12 24.04 23.69
N PHE A 83 -19.70 24.65 24.80
CA PHE A 83 -20.54 25.48 25.65
C PHE A 83 -20.74 26.92 25.18
N THR A 84 -19.94 27.42 24.24
CA THR A 84 -19.85 28.86 23.94
C THR A 84 -19.94 29.19 22.45
N LYS A 85 -19.53 28.28 21.57
CA LYS A 85 -19.55 28.48 20.11
C LYS A 85 -19.82 27.18 19.35
N ARG A 86 -20.11 27.29 18.06
CA ARG A 86 -20.27 26.13 17.19
C ARG A 86 -18.94 25.40 17.03
N THR A 87 -18.93 24.11 17.31
CA THR A 87 -17.77 23.21 17.12
C THR A 87 -17.97 22.28 15.93
N ILE A 88 -19.12 22.33 15.26
CA ILE A 88 -19.44 21.49 14.10
C ILE A 88 -19.86 22.37 12.93
N ARG A 89 -19.20 22.21 11.78
CA ARG A 89 -19.56 22.90 10.54
C ARG A 89 -20.53 22.05 9.71
N PRO A 90 -21.71 22.54 9.32
CA PRO A 90 -22.64 21.76 8.50
C PRO A 90 -22.10 21.53 7.09
N ALA A 91 -22.51 20.40 6.48
CA ALA A 91 -22.25 20.15 5.06
C ALA A 91 -23.15 21.06 4.22
N GLN A 92 -22.55 22.00 3.48
CA GLN A 92 -23.25 22.72 2.42
C GLN A 92 -22.96 22.00 1.11
N ALA A 93 -24.01 21.46 0.48
CA ALA A 93 -23.90 20.90 -0.85
C ALA A 93 -23.57 22.03 -1.82
N VAL A 94 -22.45 21.90 -2.55
CA VAL A 94 -22.14 22.79 -3.67
C VAL A 94 -23.07 22.42 -4.81
N ASP A 95 -23.90 23.35 -5.24
CA ASP A 95 -24.88 23.16 -6.31
C ASP A 95 -24.36 23.57 -7.68
N HIS A 96 -23.31 24.40 -7.74
CA HIS A 96 -22.67 24.83 -8.98
C HIS A 96 -21.17 25.16 -8.80
N VAL A 97 -20.37 24.87 -9.84
CA VAL A 97 -18.97 25.33 -9.99
C VAL A 97 -18.69 25.72 -11.44
N ASP A 98 -17.78 26.66 -11.64
CA ASP A 98 -17.48 27.21 -12.97
C ASP A 98 -16.49 26.36 -13.76
N THR A 99 -15.58 25.67 -13.06
CA THR A 99 -14.42 24.98 -13.66
C THR A 99 -14.53 23.46 -13.59
N ALA A 100 -13.89 22.78 -14.55
CA ALA A 100 -13.86 21.32 -14.57
C ALA A 100 -12.99 20.76 -13.42
N GLU A 101 -11.93 21.48 -13.05
CA GLU A 101 -11.02 21.15 -11.95
C GLU A 101 -11.73 21.21 -10.59
N GLU A 102 -12.55 22.24 -10.33
CA GLU A 102 -13.38 22.31 -9.12
C GLU A 102 -14.39 21.17 -9.08
N SER A 103 -15.00 20.85 -10.22
CA SER A 103 -15.94 19.73 -10.30
C SER A 103 -15.24 18.38 -10.08
N LEU A 104 -13.99 18.23 -10.52
CA LEU A 104 -13.17 17.04 -10.29
C LEU A 104 -12.85 16.90 -8.80
N ALA A 105 -12.40 17.98 -8.16
CA ALA A 105 -12.17 18.03 -6.72
C ALA A 105 -13.41 17.57 -5.94
N LEU A 106 -14.59 18.07 -6.31
CA LEU A 106 -15.87 17.68 -5.70
C LEU A 106 -16.25 16.23 -6.03
N SER A 107 -16.01 15.77 -7.26
CA SER A 107 -16.25 14.36 -7.63
C SER A 107 -15.39 13.41 -6.80
N LEU A 108 -14.10 13.71 -6.64
CA LEU A 108 -13.19 12.93 -5.83
C LEU A 108 -13.53 13.02 -4.34
N SER A 109 -14.06 14.15 -3.87
CA SER A 109 -14.43 14.34 -2.46
C SER A 109 -15.81 13.81 -2.11
N GLU A 110 -16.75 13.66 -3.07
CA GLU A 110 -18.13 13.24 -2.81
C GLU A 110 -18.46 11.84 -3.35
N GLN A 111 -17.84 11.44 -4.47
CA GLN A 111 -18.03 10.13 -5.10
C GLN A 111 -16.84 9.19 -4.88
N GLY A 112 -15.69 9.72 -4.48
CA GLY A 112 -14.45 8.94 -4.30
C GLY A 112 -13.78 8.50 -5.61
N HIS A 113 -14.32 8.89 -6.77
CA HIS A 113 -13.76 8.63 -8.10
C HIS A 113 -14.14 9.75 -9.07
N VAL A 114 -13.62 9.70 -10.30
CA VAL A 114 -14.03 10.61 -11.38
C VAL A 114 -15.41 10.18 -11.86
N ASP A 115 -16.44 10.99 -11.58
CA ASP A 115 -17.82 10.82 -12.02
C ASP A 115 -18.16 11.96 -12.97
N LEU A 116 -18.01 11.68 -14.26
CA LEU A 116 -18.26 12.65 -15.32
C LEU A 116 -19.73 13.11 -15.38
N GLY A 117 -20.67 12.29 -14.91
CA GLY A 117 -22.09 12.64 -14.85
C GLY A 117 -22.36 13.65 -13.74
N TYR A 118 -21.78 13.43 -12.56
CA TYR A 118 -21.81 14.36 -11.45
C TYR A 118 -21.14 15.70 -11.82
N MET A 119 -19.94 15.64 -12.41
CA MET A 119 -19.18 16.82 -12.83
C MET A 119 -19.92 17.65 -13.90
N SER A 120 -20.54 16.98 -14.88
CA SER A 120 -21.36 17.62 -15.90
C SER A 120 -22.57 18.34 -15.30
N LYS A 121 -23.23 17.74 -14.28
CA LYS A 121 -24.35 18.38 -13.58
C LYS A 121 -23.92 19.62 -12.81
N LEU A 122 -22.80 19.56 -12.09
CA LEU A 122 -22.29 20.69 -11.32
C LEU A 122 -21.86 21.87 -12.20
N THR A 123 -21.21 21.59 -13.33
CA THR A 123 -20.68 22.65 -14.22
C THR A 123 -21.69 23.14 -15.25
N GLY A 124 -22.74 22.35 -15.54
CA GLY A 124 -23.63 22.57 -16.69
C GLY A 124 -22.98 22.29 -18.05
N LYS A 125 -21.72 21.83 -18.09
CA LYS A 125 -20.98 21.50 -19.31
C LYS A 125 -21.30 20.07 -19.76
N THR A 126 -21.11 19.78 -21.05
CA THR A 126 -21.18 18.39 -21.54
C THR A 126 -20.00 17.58 -21.02
N THR A 127 -20.18 16.27 -20.85
CA THR A 127 -19.09 15.36 -20.46
C THR A 127 -17.87 15.47 -21.36
N GLU A 128 -18.05 15.62 -22.67
CA GLU A 128 -16.95 15.81 -23.63
C GLU A 128 -16.15 17.10 -23.35
N THR A 129 -16.83 18.20 -23.03
CA THR A 129 -16.17 19.46 -22.66
C THR A 129 -15.40 19.31 -21.35
N VAL A 130 -15.98 18.63 -20.35
CA VAL A 130 -15.31 18.35 -19.07
C VAL A 130 -14.05 17.50 -19.27
N ILE A 131 -14.11 16.46 -20.12
CA ILE A 131 -12.94 15.64 -20.45
C ILE A 131 -11.86 16.47 -21.14
N ASN A 132 -12.24 17.31 -22.11
CA ASN A 132 -11.31 18.16 -22.84
C ASN A 132 -10.63 19.20 -21.92
N ASP A 133 -11.39 19.84 -21.03
CA ASP A 133 -10.87 20.79 -20.04
C ASP A 133 -9.86 20.11 -19.09
N LEU A 134 -10.07 18.82 -18.77
CA LEU A 134 -9.23 18.04 -17.86
C LEU A 134 -8.15 17.19 -18.56
N THR A 135 -7.83 17.53 -19.81
CA THR A 135 -6.80 16.83 -20.60
C THR A 135 -5.46 16.84 -19.87
N GLY A 136 -4.95 15.65 -19.52
CA GLY A 136 -3.69 15.49 -18.77
C GLY A 136 -3.83 15.57 -17.26
N ILE A 137 -5.01 15.93 -16.74
CA ILE A 137 -5.38 15.88 -15.31
C ILE A 137 -6.11 14.57 -15.00
N ILE A 138 -6.96 14.12 -15.93
CA ILE A 138 -7.57 12.78 -15.89
C ILE A 138 -7.15 11.97 -17.12
N PHE A 139 -7.16 10.65 -16.97
CA PHE A 139 -6.83 9.69 -18.01
C PHE A 139 -7.88 8.61 -18.08
N ARG A 140 -8.34 8.30 -19.29
CA ARG A 140 -9.16 7.13 -19.55
C ARG A 140 -8.31 5.87 -19.37
N ASP A 141 -8.78 4.90 -18.59
CA ASP A 141 -8.11 3.61 -18.48
C ASP A 141 -8.30 2.82 -19.80
N PRO A 142 -7.22 2.34 -20.45
CA PRO A 142 -7.30 1.61 -21.72
C PRO A 142 -7.85 0.19 -21.57
N VAL A 143 -7.88 -0.36 -20.36
CA VAL A 143 -8.22 -1.77 -20.09
C VAL A 143 -9.46 -1.90 -19.23
N LYS A 144 -9.62 -1.03 -18.22
CA LYS A 144 -10.73 -1.12 -17.26
C LYS A 144 -11.97 -0.36 -17.73
N VAL A 145 -13.11 -1.00 -17.51
CA VAL A 145 -14.45 -0.42 -17.64
C VAL A 145 -15.21 -0.64 -16.34
N ASP A 146 -16.24 0.17 -16.10
CA ASP A 146 -17.11 0.00 -14.95
C ASP A 146 -18.01 -1.25 -15.10
N THR A 147 -18.87 -1.49 -14.10
CA THR A 147 -19.80 -2.64 -14.07
C THR A 147 -20.75 -2.66 -15.27
N ASP A 148 -21.07 -1.49 -15.82
CA ASP A 148 -22.00 -1.30 -16.95
C ASP A 148 -21.27 -1.26 -18.30
N GLY A 149 -19.93 -1.39 -18.31
CA GLY A 149 -19.09 -1.38 -19.49
C GLY A 149 -18.68 0.02 -19.97
N ASN A 150 -18.93 1.06 -19.19
CA ASN A 150 -18.51 2.42 -19.55
C ASN A 150 -17.02 2.66 -19.26
N PRO A 151 -16.38 3.60 -19.98
CA PRO A 151 -15.00 3.97 -19.73
C PRO A 151 -14.78 4.50 -18.31
N ILE A 152 -13.76 4.00 -17.64
CA ILE A 152 -13.29 4.55 -16.36
C ILE A 152 -12.27 5.66 -16.63
N TYR A 153 -12.44 6.79 -15.95
CA TYR A 153 -11.45 7.86 -15.89
C TYR A 153 -10.80 7.87 -14.51
N LEU A 154 -9.48 8.04 -14.50
CA LEU A 154 -8.67 8.09 -13.28
C LEU A 154 -7.93 9.42 -13.23
N PRO A 155 -7.76 10.04 -12.04
CA PRO A 155 -6.90 11.19 -11.90
C PRO A 155 -5.44 10.82 -12.16
N ALA A 156 -4.62 11.81 -12.55
CA ALA A 156 -3.24 11.62 -12.97
C ALA A 156 -2.38 10.89 -11.92
N ASP A 157 -2.56 11.21 -10.64
CA ASP A 157 -1.84 10.57 -9.54
C ASP A 157 -2.10 9.07 -9.47
N GLU A 158 -3.33 8.64 -9.74
CA GLU A 158 -3.73 7.23 -9.76
C GLU A 158 -3.31 6.53 -11.05
N TYR A 159 -3.57 7.16 -12.20
CA TYR A 159 -3.26 6.55 -13.48
C TYR A 159 -1.76 6.39 -13.68
N LEU A 160 -0.96 7.39 -13.30
CA LEU A 160 0.48 7.44 -13.49
C LEU A 160 1.28 6.81 -12.32
N SER A 161 0.65 6.01 -11.46
CA SER A 161 1.29 5.25 -10.38
C SER A 161 1.04 3.73 -10.52
N GLY A 162 1.64 2.92 -9.65
CA GLY A 162 1.61 1.46 -9.75
C GLY A 162 2.56 0.94 -10.83
N ASN A 163 2.21 -0.15 -11.51
CA ASN A 163 3.02 -0.73 -12.59
C ASN A 163 2.95 0.11 -13.87
N VAL A 164 3.76 1.16 -13.97
CA VAL A 164 3.71 2.13 -15.07
C VAL A 164 4.30 1.58 -16.38
N ARG A 165 5.10 0.52 -16.34
CA ARG A 165 5.60 -0.17 -17.55
C ARG A 165 4.50 -0.99 -18.21
N GLU A 166 3.77 -1.78 -17.42
CA GLU A 166 2.62 -2.56 -17.91
C GLU A 166 1.52 -1.63 -18.44
N LYS A 167 1.21 -0.56 -17.71
CA LYS A 167 0.27 0.48 -18.18
C LYS A 167 0.73 1.11 -19.50
N LEU A 168 2.03 1.39 -19.68
CA LEU A 168 2.56 1.94 -20.93
C LEU A 168 2.41 0.95 -22.09
N GLN A 169 2.69 -0.34 -21.87
CA GLN A 169 2.49 -1.37 -22.89
C GLN A 169 1.03 -1.47 -23.31
N ALA A 170 0.10 -1.50 -22.34
CA ALA A 170 -1.34 -1.52 -22.60
C ALA A 170 -1.79 -0.26 -23.36
N ALA A 171 -1.34 0.93 -22.94
CA ALA A 171 -1.66 2.19 -23.61
C ALA A 171 -1.14 2.20 -25.05
N LYS A 172 0.10 1.75 -25.31
CA LYS A 172 0.65 1.64 -26.68
C LYS A 172 -0.14 0.69 -27.57
N ALA A 173 -0.56 -0.45 -27.02
CA ALA A 173 -1.35 -1.44 -27.76
C ALA A 173 -2.71 -0.88 -28.20
N VAL A 174 -3.40 -0.14 -27.32
CA VAL A 174 -4.68 0.51 -27.65
C VAL A 174 -4.47 1.71 -28.57
N ALA A 175 -3.45 2.53 -28.31
CA ALA A 175 -3.13 3.73 -29.08
C ALA A 175 -2.75 3.46 -30.55
N ALA A 176 -2.40 2.21 -30.89
CA ALA A 176 -2.19 1.78 -32.28
C ALA A 176 -3.49 1.81 -33.11
N ASN A 177 -4.65 1.61 -32.46
CA ASN A 177 -5.95 1.59 -33.11
C ASN A 177 -6.85 2.78 -32.72
N ASP A 178 -6.61 3.39 -31.55
CA ASP A 178 -7.36 4.55 -31.04
C ASP A 178 -6.39 5.70 -30.66
N PRO A 179 -6.21 6.70 -31.54
CA PRO A 179 -5.30 7.82 -31.31
C PRO A 179 -5.60 8.64 -30.04
N GLN A 180 -6.79 8.55 -29.45
CA GLN A 180 -7.11 9.26 -28.19
C GLN A 180 -6.18 8.84 -27.05
N PHE A 181 -5.65 7.62 -27.07
CA PHE A 181 -4.72 7.11 -26.04
C PHE A 181 -3.27 7.56 -26.23
N GLN A 182 -2.94 8.36 -27.26
CA GLN A 182 -1.60 8.92 -27.42
C GLN A 182 -1.20 9.82 -26.24
N ILE A 183 -2.18 10.49 -25.61
CA ILE A 183 -1.91 11.27 -24.40
C ILE A 183 -1.49 10.38 -23.22
N ASN A 184 -2.11 9.22 -23.06
CA ASN A 184 -1.73 8.24 -22.05
C ASN A 184 -0.30 7.75 -22.27
N VAL A 185 0.05 7.43 -23.53
CA VAL A 185 1.41 7.01 -23.89
C VAL A 185 2.42 8.09 -23.53
N ALA A 186 2.19 9.34 -23.97
CA ALA A 186 3.10 10.45 -23.71
C ALA A 186 3.26 10.75 -22.21
N ALA A 187 2.19 10.63 -21.41
CA ALA A 187 2.24 10.83 -19.97
C ALA A 187 2.98 9.68 -19.27
N LEU A 188 2.70 8.43 -19.66
CA LEU A 188 3.35 7.25 -19.08
C LEU A 188 4.85 7.19 -19.43
N GLU A 189 5.26 7.62 -20.62
CA GLU A 189 6.68 7.69 -21.00
C GLU A 189 7.49 8.65 -20.11
N LYS A 190 6.87 9.73 -19.63
CA LYS A 190 7.53 10.71 -18.75
C LYS A 190 7.72 10.23 -17.31
N VAL A 191 6.87 9.30 -16.85
CA VAL A 191 6.89 8.81 -15.45
C VAL A 191 7.57 7.45 -15.29
N GLN A 192 8.27 6.97 -16.32
CA GLN A 192 9.01 5.72 -16.24
C GLN A 192 10.12 5.82 -15.18
N PRO A 193 10.25 4.83 -14.28
CA PRO A 193 11.39 4.75 -13.38
C PRO A 193 12.68 4.74 -14.18
N LYS A 194 13.71 5.42 -13.67
CA LYS A 194 15.05 5.37 -14.26
C LYS A 194 15.50 3.91 -14.30
N ASP A 195 15.92 3.43 -15.47
CA ASP A 195 16.45 2.09 -15.63
C ASP A 195 17.64 1.87 -14.70
N LEU A 196 17.63 0.73 -14.02
CA LEU A 196 18.75 0.23 -13.24
C LEU A 196 19.82 -0.31 -14.19
N GLU A 197 21.06 0.02 -13.91
CA GLU A 197 22.22 -0.50 -14.62
C GLU A 197 22.62 -1.89 -14.12
N ALA A 198 23.40 -2.63 -14.92
CA ALA A 198 23.89 -3.96 -14.53
C ALA A 198 24.64 -3.96 -13.19
N SER A 199 25.33 -2.87 -12.84
CA SER A 199 26.04 -2.72 -11.56
C SER A 199 25.11 -2.57 -10.36
N GLU A 200 23.85 -2.17 -10.58
CA GLU A 200 22.84 -1.98 -9.55
C GLU A 200 21.99 -3.25 -9.34
N ILE A 201 22.14 -4.25 -10.21
CA ILE A 201 21.36 -5.49 -10.19
C ILE A 201 22.22 -6.61 -9.61
N SER A 202 21.85 -7.08 -8.42
CA SER A 202 22.45 -8.28 -7.83
C SER A 202 21.78 -9.55 -8.37
N VAL A 203 22.59 -10.44 -8.96
CA VAL A 203 22.11 -11.69 -9.56
C VAL A 203 22.69 -12.89 -8.83
N ARG A 204 21.84 -13.85 -8.49
CA ARG A 204 22.24 -15.15 -7.93
C ARG A 204 21.82 -16.28 -8.84
N LEU A 205 22.60 -17.37 -8.83
CA LEU A 205 22.19 -18.62 -9.46
C LEU A 205 20.90 -19.12 -8.79
N GLY A 206 19.87 -19.38 -9.59
CA GLY A 206 18.53 -19.74 -9.12
C GLY A 206 17.51 -18.61 -9.12
N ALA A 207 17.89 -17.39 -9.55
CA ALA A 207 16.94 -16.32 -9.78
C ALA A 207 15.95 -16.71 -10.90
N THR A 208 14.66 -16.77 -10.55
CA THR A 208 13.57 -17.29 -11.40
C THR A 208 13.21 -16.38 -12.57
N TRP A 209 13.68 -15.13 -12.57
CA TRP A 209 13.45 -14.20 -13.66
C TRP A 209 14.43 -14.38 -14.82
N ILE A 210 15.53 -15.11 -14.61
CA ILE A 210 16.54 -15.37 -15.64
C ILE A 210 16.00 -16.44 -16.60
N PRO A 211 16.00 -16.18 -17.91
CA PRO A 211 15.68 -17.20 -18.91
C PRO A 211 16.55 -18.45 -18.78
N ALA A 212 15.94 -19.63 -18.88
CA ALA A 212 16.64 -20.91 -18.72
C ALA A 212 17.78 -21.11 -19.74
N GLU A 213 17.68 -20.50 -20.92
CA GLU A 213 18.71 -20.48 -21.95
C GLU A 213 20.04 -19.89 -21.46
N TYR A 214 20.04 -18.89 -20.58
CA TYR A 214 21.28 -18.32 -20.05
C TYR A 214 21.90 -19.21 -18.96
N VAL A 215 21.08 -19.93 -18.21
CA VAL A 215 21.57 -20.95 -17.26
C VAL A 215 22.16 -22.14 -18.04
N GLN A 216 21.49 -22.57 -19.11
CA GLN A 216 22.01 -23.58 -20.04
C GLN A 216 23.36 -23.14 -20.60
N GLN A 217 23.42 -21.94 -21.20
CA GLN A 217 24.63 -21.38 -21.79
C GLN A 217 25.77 -21.29 -20.77
N PHE A 218 25.48 -20.83 -19.55
CA PHE A 218 26.47 -20.77 -18.48
C PHE A 218 27.09 -22.15 -18.19
N LEU A 219 26.27 -23.19 -18.03
CA LEU A 219 26.78 -24.53 -17.74
C LEU A 219 27.57 -25.13 -18.90
N GLU A 220 27.16 -24.83 -20.14
CA GLU A 220 27.89 -25.27 -21.33
C GLU A 220 29.28 -24.63 -21.44
N GLU A 221 29.38 -23.33 -21.14
CA GLU A 221 30.65 -22.59 -21.15
C GLU A 221 31.53 -22.92 -19.95
N LEU A 222 30.95 -23.01 -18.74
CA LEU A 222 31.68 -23.34 -17.52
C LEU A 222 32.39 -24.70 -17.64
N LEU A 223 31.69 -25.67 -18.22
CA LEU A 223 32.14 -27.05 -18.29
C LEU A 223 32.85 -27.40 -19.61
N ASP A 224 32.96 -26.47 -20.57
CA ASP A 224 33.35 -26.78 -21.95
C ASP A 224 32.58 -28.00 -22.50
N ALA A 225 31.26 -28.00 -22.31
CA ALA A 225 30.44 -29.18 -22.58
C ALA A 225 30.61 -29.64 -24.05
N PRO A 226 30.89 -30.93 -24.33
CA PRO A 226 30.95 -31.44 -25.69
C PRO A 226 29.60 -31.34 -26.40
N TYR A 227 29.61 -31.30 -27.74
CA TYR A 227 28.40 -31.18 -28.57
C TYR A 227 27.28 -32.16 -28.17
N TYR A 228 27.62 -33.43 -27.93
CA TYR A 228 26.63 -34.44 -27.52
C TYR A 228 26.01 -34.13 -26.16
N THR A 229 26.78 -33.63 -25.19
CA THR A 229 26.27 -33.24 -23.86
C THR A 229 25.32 -32.05 -23.97
N ARG A 230 25.65 -31.01 -24.78
CA ARG A 230 24.77 -29.83 -25.02
C ARG A 230 23.42 -30.21 -25.62
N ARG A 231 23.39 -31.27 -26.43
CA ARG A 231 22.14 -31.78 -27.04
C ARG A 231 21.25 -32.52 -26.06
N VAL A 232 21.83 -33.24 -25.10
CA VAL A 232 21.11 -34.21 -24.26
C VAL A 232 20.79 -33.65 -22.87
N VAL A 233 21.68 -32.85 -22.28
CA VAL A 233 21.48 -32.21 -20.98
C VAL A 233 20.70 -30.91 -21.18
N LYS A 234 19.53 -30.79 -20.55
CA LYS A 234 18.67 -29.60 -20.65
C LYS A 234 18.37 -29.02 -19.27
N VAL A 235 18.50 -27.70 -19.17
CA VAL A 235 18.02 -26.89 -18.04
C VAL A 235 16.57 -26.49 -18.32
N GLU A 236 15.70 -26.83 -17.39
CA GLU A 236 14.26 -26.58 -17.47
C GLU A 236 13.81 -25.83 -16.21
N PHE A 237 12.92 -24.84 -16.39
CA PHE A 237 12.31 -24.09 -15.30
C PHE A 237 10.80 -24.34 -15.29
N ALA A 238 10.31 -24.92 -14.19
CA ALA A 238 8.88 -25.14 -13.98
C ALA A 238 8.26 -23.89 -13.33
N ALA A 239 7.69 -23.00 -14.14
CA ALA A 239 7.17 -21.71 -13.68
C ALA A 239 6.09 -21.82 -12.59
N TYR A 240 5.26 -22.87 -12.63
CA TYR A 240 4.18 -23.08 -11.65
C TYR A 240 4.71 -23.40 -10.25
N THR A 241 5.77 -24.20 -10.15
CA THR A 241 6.38 -24.61 -8.87
C THR A 241 7.58 -23.76 -8.48
N GLY A 242 8.07 -22.90 -9.39
CA GLY A 242 9.30 -22.12 -9.20
C GLY A 242 10.56 -22.98 -9.10
N SER A 243 10.54 -24.21 -9.61
CA SER A 243 11.64 -25.17 -9.46
C SER A 243 12.44 -25.36 -10.74
N TRP A 244 13.75 -25.56 -10.58
CA TRP A 244 14.66 -25.86 -11.68
C TRP A 244 14.95 -27.36 -11.76
N ALA A 245 15.07 -27.87 -12.99
CA ALA A 245 15.50 -29.23 -13.25
C ALA A 245 16.61 -29.24 -14.31
N ILE A 246 17.58 -30.13 -14.13
CA ILE A 246 18.58 -30.45 -15.15
C ILE A 246 18.41 -31.92 -15.51
N THR A 247 18.02 -32.18 -16.75
CA THR A 247 17.79 -33.53 -17.26
C THR A 247 19.10 -34.20 -17.65
N ASN A 248 19.12 -35.54 -17.64
CA ASN A 248 20.24 -36.35 -18.15
C ASN A 248 21.63 -36.03 -17.55
N LYS A 249 21.69 -35.56 -16.30
CA LYS A 249 22.94 -35.11 -15.62
C LYS A 249 24.12 -36.07 -15.74
N LYS A 250 23.87 -37.39 -15.77
CA LYS A 250 24.91 -38.43 -15.88
C LYS A 250 25.71 -38.37 -17.18
N PHE A 251 25.18 -37.76 -18.24
CA PHE A 251 25.95 -37.49 -19.46
C PHE A 251 27.11 -36.51 -19.25
N GLY A 252 27.14 -35.83 -18.11
CA GLY A 252 28.27 -35.02 -17.67
C GLY A 252 29.44 -35.81 -17.07
N ASP A 253 29.26 -37.09 -16.71
CA ASP A 253 30.24 -37.82 -15.90
C ASP A 253 31.55 -38.11 -16.66
N GLY A 254 31.52 -38.08 -17.99
CA GLY A 254 32.72 -38.20 -18.84
C GLY A 254 33.58 -36.94 -18.91
N ASN A 255 33.12 -35.81 -18.34
CA ASN A 255 33.83 -34.54 -18.40
C ASN A 255 34.55 -34.24 -17.09
N ILE A 256 35.88 -34.08 -17.15
CA ILE A 256 36.74 -33.78 -15.99
C ILE A 256 36.33 -32.47 -15.29
N LYS A 257 35.92 -31.45 -16.06
CA LYS A 257 35.42 -30.21 -15.46
C LYS A 257 34.16 -30.44 -14.63
N ALA A 258 33.29 -31.35 -15.07
CA ALA A 258 32.06 -31.67 -14.37
C ALA A 258 32.26 -32.60 -13.17
N THR A 259 33.31 -33.43 -13.13
CA THR A 259 33.53 -34.42 -12.06
C THR A 259 34.65 -34.06 -11.09
N VAL A 260 35.51 -33.09 -11.42
CA VAL A 260 36.67 -32.71 -10.60
C VAL A 260 36.78 -31.19 -10.41
N THR A 261 36.72 -30.40 -11.48
CA THR A 261 36.93 -28.94 -11.38
C THR A 261 35.76 -28.25 -10.69
N TYR A 262 34.54 -28.48 -11.16
CA TYR A 262 33.30 -27.90 -10.64
C TYR A 262 32.36 -28.96 -10.05
N GLY A 263 32.85 -30.19 -9.91
CA GLY A 263 32.13 -31.25 -9.22
C GLY A 263 33.06 -32.16 -8.44
N THR A 264 32.50 -33.28 -8.01
CA THR A 264 33.20 -34.34 -7.30
C THR A 264 32.88 -35.68 -7.96
N ASN A 265 33.66 -36.71 -7.63
CA ASN A 265 33.36 -38.09 -8.02
C ASN A 265 32.00 -38.61 -7.48
N ARG A 266 31.40 -37.93 -6.50
CA ARG A 266 30.12 -38.31 -5.87
C ARG A 266 28.94 -37.42 -6.25
N ALA A 267 29.21 -36.23 -6.78
CA ALA A 267 28.22 -35.30 -7.29
C ALA A 267 28.84 -34.47 -8.40
N ASN A 268 28.40 -34.71 -9.63
CA ASN A 268 28.85 -33.94 -10.78
C ASN A 268 28.32 -32.49 -10.73
N ALA A 269 28.94 -31.60 -11.52
CA ALA A 269 28.63 -30.18 -11.56
C ALA A 269 27.15 -29.90 -11.91
N TYR A 270 26.51 -30.72 -12.74
CA TYR A 270 25.09 -30.56 -13.07
C TYR A 270 24.17 -30.83 -11.87
N LEU A 271 24.47 -31.84 -11.04
CA LEU A 271 23.73 -32.09 -9.80
C LEU A 271 23.92 -30.94 -8.81
N ILE A 272 25.16 -30.46 -8.68
CA ILE A 272 25.48 -29.34 -7.79
C ILE A 272 24.80 -28.05 -8.27
N ALA A 273 24.81 -27.78 -9.57
CA ALA A 273 24.15 -26.64 -10.18
C ALA A 273 22.63 -26.70 -10.01
N GLU A 274 21.99 -27.86 -10.20
CA GLU A 274 20.55 -28.01 -9.93
C GLU A 274 20.21 -27.73 -8.46
N ASN A 275 21.02 -28.21 -7.52
CA ASN A 275 20.83 -27.88 -6.11
C ASN A 275 20.96 -26.37 -5.87
N ALA A 276 21.97 -25.71 -6.46
CA ALA A 276 22.17 -24.27 -6.36
C ALA A 276 21.00 -23.47 -6.96
N LEU A 277 20.51 -23.86 -8.14
CA LEU A 277 19.36 -23.26 -8.80
C LEU A 277 18.09 -23.31 -7.92
N ASN A 278 17.94 -24.38 -7.12
CA ASN A 278 16.85 -24.54 -6.17
C ASN A 278 17.16 -24.03 -4.76
N LEU A 279 18.24 -23.26 -4.58
CA LEU A 279 18.69 -22.72 -3.28
C LEU A 279 18.90 -23.78 -2.20
N ARG A 280 19.34 -24.99 -2.59
CA ARG A 280 19.63 -26.12 -1.71
C ARG A 280 21.12 -26.36 -1.64
N SER A 281 21.66 -26.62 -0.45
CA SER A 281 23.03 -27.10 -0.31
C SER A 281 23.15 -28.53 -0.82
N THR A 282 24.21 -28.82 -1.57
CA THR A 282 24.49 -30.21 -1.97
C THR A 282 24.87 -31.04 -0.74
N GLN A 283 24.21 -32.18 -0.54
CA GLN A 283 24.47 -33.11 0.55
C GLN A 283 24.80 -34.49 0.00
N ILE A 284 25.88 -35.10 0.50
CA ILE A 284 26.32 -36.45 0.13
C ILE A 284 26.04 -37.38 1.31
N ARG A 285 25.34 -38.48 1.07
CA ARG A 285 25.03 -39.49 2.10
C ARG A 285 25.65 -40.84 1.74
N ASP A 286 26.11 -41.54 2.77
CA ASP A 286 26.63 -42.90 2.71
C ASP A 286 25.57 -43.88 3.18
N LYS A 287 25.47 -45.00 2.46
CA LYS A 287 24.67 -46.14 2.88
C LYS A 287 25.43 -46.87 3.99
N VAL A 288 24.87 -46.90 5.18
CA VAL A 288 25.40 -47.65 6.33
C VAL A 288 24.44 -48.80 6.63
N THR A 289 24.95 -50.03 6.55
CA THR A 289 24.19 -51.23 6.91
C THR A 289 24.56 -51.64 8.34
N ALA A 290 23.58 -51.69 9.24
CA ALA A 290 23.79 -52.13 10.61
C ALA A 290 23.88 -53.66 10.70
N ALA A 291 24.33 -54.18 11.85
CA ALA A 291 24.52 -55.61 12.07
C ALA A 291 23.22 -56.44 11.98
N ASP A 292 22.06 -55.79 12.12
CA ASP A 292 20.73 -56.39 11.97
C ASP A 292 20.21 -56.39 10.51
N GLY A 293 21.01 -55.91 9.55
CA GLY A 293 20.64 -55.80 8.14
C GLY A 293 19.86 -54.53 7.77
N SER A 294 19.55 -53.64 8.73
CA SER A 294 18.88 -52.37 8.45
C SER A 294 19.80 -51.39 7.71
N VAL A 295 19.24 -50.65 6.76
CA VAL A 295 19.95 -49.67 5.93
C VAL A 295 19.59 -48.26 6.37
N SER A 296 20.59 -47.46 6.73
CA SER A 296 20.46 -46.03 7.00
C SER A 296 21.33 -45.20 6.06
N TRP A 297 20.94 -43.95 5.82
CA TRP A 297 21.71 -43.00 5.00
C TRP A 297 22.28 -41.91 5.90
N VAL A 298 23.59 -41.99 6.16
CA VAL A 298 24.30 -41.07 7.06
C VAL A 298 25.00 -39.99 6.23
N LEU A 299 24.94 -38.74 6.68
CA LEU A 299 25.62 -37.63 6.01
C LEU A 299 27.14 -37.83 6.03
N ASN A 300 27.76 -37.86 4.85
CA ASN A 300 29.21 -37.82 4.73
C ASN A 300 29.67 -36.35 4.80
N LYS A 301 30.22 -35.95 5.94
CA LYS A 301 30.62 -34.56 6.20
C LYS A 301 31.69 -34.07 5.23
N GLU A 302 32.72 -34.88 4.98
CA GLU A 302 33.84 -34.52 4.12
C GLU A 302 33.42 -34.37 2.65
N ALA A 303 32.71 -35.36 2.11
CA ALA A 303 32.20 -35.30 0.74
C ALA A 303 31.16 -34.19 0.54
N THR A 304 30.34 -33.94 1.57
CA THR A 304 29.40 -32.82 1.57
C THR A 304 30.12 -31.47 1.55
N GLN A 305 31.15 -31.29 2.38
CA GLN A 305 31.94 -30.07 2.40
C GLN A 305 32.64 -29.83 1.05
N ALA A 306 33.22 -30.87 0.45
CA ALA A 306 33.82 -30.78 -0.87
C ALA A 306 32.79 -30.38 -1.95
N ALA A 307 31.59 -30.98 -1.95
CA ALA A 307 30.53 -30.62 -2.89
C ALA A 307 30.01 -29.19 -2.69
N GLN A 308 29.90 -28.72 -1.44
CA GLN A 308 29.49 -27.34 -1.12
C GLN A 308 30.53 -26.31 -1.54
N GLU A 309 31.82 -26.64 -1.42
CA GLU A 309 32.89 -25.79 -1.93
C GLU A 309 32.79 -25.64 -3.46
N LYS A 310 32.55 -26.74 -4.18
CA LYS A 310 32.29 -26.69 -5.63
C LYS A 310 31.03 -25.89 -5.96
N GLN A 311 29.99 -26.00 -5.15
CA GLN A 311 28.77 -25.22 -5.31
C GLN A 311 29.04 -23.72 -5.21
N ARG A 312 29.82 -23.30 -4.21
CA ARG A 312 30.24 -21.89 -4.05
C ARG A 312 31.00 -21.40 -5.29
N GLN A 313 31.97 -22.20 -5.76
CA GLN A 313 32.75 -21.86 -6.96
C GLN A 313 31.86 -21.71 -8.20
N ILE A 314 30.86 -22.59 -8.40
CA ILE A 314 29.90 -22.44 -9.51
C ILE A 314 29.11 -21.12 -9.38
N CYS A 315 28.64 -20.78 -8.17
CA CYS A 315 27.91 -19.54 -7.94
C CYS A 315 28.76 -18.28 -8.18
N GLU A 316 30.02 -18.29 -7.75
CA GLU A 316 30.97 -17.18 -7.99
C GLU A 316 31.23 -17.00 -9.50
N GLN A 317 31.52 -18.10 -10.20
CA GLN A 317 31.71 -18.07 -11.65
C GLN A 317 30.47 -17.58 -12.39
N PHE A 318 29.27 -17.92 -11.91
CA PHE A 318 28.02 -17.42 -12.47
C PHE A 318 27.89 -15.90 -12.32
N GLN A 319 28.26 -15.35 -11.16
CA GLN A 319 28.22 -13.90 -10.91
C GLN A 319 29.16 -13.15 -11.84
N ASP A 320 30.38 -13.64 -12.02
CA ASP A 320 31.36 -13.03 -12.94
C ASP A 320 30.93 -13.15 -14.41
N TRP A 321 30.22 -14.23 -14.73
CA TRP A 321 29.81 -14.55 -16.09
C TRP A 321 28.56 -13.79 -16.53
N ILE A 322 27.53 -13.66 -15.69
CA ILE A 322 26.16 -13.31 -16.11
C ILE A 322 26.08 -12.00 -16.89
N PHE A 323 26.84 -10.98 -16.48
CA PHE A 323 26.89 -9.68 -17.16
C PHE A 323 28.15 -9.47 -18.01
N LYS A 324 29.01 -10.46 -18.20
CA LYS A 324 30.27 -10.28 -18.94
C LYS A 324 30.05 -9.95 -20.42
N GLU A 325 29.10 -10.64 -21.06
CA GLU A 325 28.80 -10.48 -22.48
C GLU A 325 27.78 -9.32 -22.68
N PRO A 326 28.05 -8.34 -23.57
CA PRO A 326 27.22 -7.15 -23.74
C PRO A 326 25.75 -7.40 -24.11
N GLU A 327 25.46 -8.30 -25.06
CA GLU A 327 24.09 -8.53 -25.53
C GLU A 327 23.24 -9.19 -24.44
N ARG A 328 23.77 -10.21 -23.77
CA ARG A 328 23.18 -10.86 -22.60
C ARG A 328 22.97 -9.86 -21.47
N ARG A 329 23.96 -9.00 -21.19
CA ARG A 329 23.82 -7.95 -20.17
C ARG A 329 22.64 -7.05 -20.49
N GLN A 330 22.59 -6.50 -21.70
CA GLN A 330 21.50 -5.61 -22.12
C GLN A 330 20.14 -6.30 -22.00
N ARG A 331 20.04 -7.57 -22.43
CA ARG A 331 18.79 -8.34 -22.37
C ARG A 331 18.34 -8.60 -20.92
N LEU A 332 19.25 -9.01 -20.04
CA LEU A 332 18.93 -9.28 -18.64
C LEU A 332 18.57 -8.01 -17.86
N VAL A 333 19.27 -6.91 -18.11
CA VAL A 333 18.94 -5.59 -17.55
C VAL A 333 17.53 -5.16 -17.98
N ALA A 334 17.18 -5.34 -19.25
CA ALA A 334 15.85 -5.03 -19.75
C ALA A 334 14.77 -5.88 -19.06
N ILE A 335 14.96 -7.20 -18.97
CA ILE A 335 14.02 -8.12 -18.28
C ILE A 335 13.86 -7.72 -16.81
N TYR A 336 14.95 -7.37 -16.13
CA TYR A 336 14.91 -6.98 -14.73
C TYR A 336 14.12 -5.68 -14.54
N ASN A 337 14.41 -4.66 -15.36
CA ASN A 337 13.73 -3.38 -15.28
C ASN A 337 12.24 -3.50 -15.61
N GLU A 338 11.89 -4.30 -16.62
CA GLU A 338 10.50 -4.58 -16.99
C GLU A 338 9.71 -5.26 -15.87
N LYS A 339 10.32 -6.22 -15.16
CA LYS A 339 9.63 -6.99 -14.12
C LYS A 339 9.61 -6.33 -12.74
N PHE A 340 10.71 -5.68 -12.36
CA PHE A 340 10.93 -5.23 -10.97
C PHE A 340 11.04 -3.72 -10.83
N ASN A 341 11.60 -3.02 -11.82
CA ASN A 341 11.70 -1.55 -11.81
C ASN A 341 10.52 -0.90 -12.53
N ALA A 342 9.32 -1.28 -12.12
CA ALA A 342 8.09 -0.89 -12.79
C ALA A 342 7.10 -0.15 -11.88
N LEU A 343 7.32 -0.19 -10.56
CA LEU A 343 6.41 0.40 -9.57
C LEU A 343 6.76 1.85 -9.29
N ARG A 344 5.85 2.77 -9.64
CA ARG A 344 5.88 4.16 -9.19
C ARG A 344 4.92 4.33 -8.01
N PRO A 345 5.39 4.80 -6.84
CA PRO A 345 4.50 5.15 -5.72
C PRO A 345 3.46 6.18 -6.14
N ARG A 346 2.23 6.06 -5.61
CA ARG A 346 1.21 7.10 -5.76
C ARG A 346 1.52 8.24 -4.79
N GLU A 347 1.50 9.45 -5.30
CA GLU A 347 1.56 10.68 -4.50
C GLU A 347 0.13 11.19 -4.31
N TYR A 348 -0.33 11.27 -3.08
CA TYR A 348 -1.69 11.72 -2.77
C TYR A 348 -1.68 13.20 -2.44
N ASP A 349 -2.54 13.96 -3.12
CA ASP A 349 -2.87 15.33 -2.78
C ASP A 349 -4.27 15.36 -2.15
N GLY A 350 -4.37 15.93 -0.94
CA GLY A 350 -5.63 16.12 -0.24
C GLY A 350 -6.08 17.57 -0.18
N SER A 351 -5.44 18.48 -0.91
CA SER A 351 -5.73 19.92 -0.88
C SER A 351 -7.18 20.27 -1.21
N HIS A 352 -7.86 19.42 -1.98
CA HIS A 352 -9.28 19.56 -2.33
C HIS A 352 -10.23 19.06 -1.25
N LEU A 353 -9.76 18.25 -0.30
CA LEU A 353 -10.63 17.64 0.71
C LEU A 353 -11.28 18.70 1.59
N LYS A 354 -12.59 18.56 1.77
CA LYS A 354 -13.38 19.32 2.71
C LYS A 354 -13.84 18.35 3.79
N PHE A 355 -13.84 18.81 5.04
CA PHE A 355 -14.29 18.02 6.18
C PHE A 355 -15.54 18.64 6.80
N PRO A 356 -16.72 18.47 6.19
CA PRO A 356 -17.97 18.81 6.85
C PRO A 356 -18.07 18.08 8.20
N GLY A 357 -18.54 18.79 9.21
CA GLY A 357 -18.65 18.30 10.58
C GLY A 357 -17.40 18.53 11.43
N MET A 358 -16.26 18.88 10.83
CA MET A 358 -15.05 19.25 11.56
C MET A 358 -15.19 20.66 12.16
N ASN A 359 -14.53 20.89 13.29
CA ASN A 359 -14.49 22.20 13.93
C ASN A 359 -13.80 23.25 13.05
N PRO A 360 -14.42 24.42 12.83
CA PRO A 360 -13.88 25.46 11.98
C PRO A 360 -12.56 26.09 12.48
N GLU A 361 -12.23 25.94 13.77
CA GLU A 361 -10.96 26.47 14.31
C GLU A 361 -9.77 25.56 14.05
N ILE A 362 -10.00 24.29 13.69
CA ILE A 362 -8.95 23.35 13.36
C ILE A 362 -8.67 23.41 11.87
N THR A 363 -7.43 23.80 11.54
CA THR A 363 -6.92 23.77 10.16
C THR A 363 -5.89 22.67 10.04
N LEU A 364 -6.20 21.65 9.23
CA LEU A 364 -5.27 20.56 8.93
C LEU A 364 -4.10 21.06 8.08
N ARG A 365 -2.90 20.59 8.40
CA ARG A 365 -1.68 20.88 7.65
C ARG A 365 -1.66 20.08 6.33
N PRO A 366 -0.90 20.53 5.31
CA PRO A 366 -0.83 19.85 4.03
C PRO A 366 -0.48 18.35 4.12
N HIS A 367 0.43 17.95 5.01
CA HIS A 367 0.77 16.55 5.18
C HIS A 367 -0.38 15.71 5.76
N GLN A 368 -1.21 16.29 6.63
CA GLN A 368 -2.37 15.62 7.21
C GLN A 368 -3.45 15.43 6.13
N LEU A 369 -3.67 16.44 5.30
CA LEU A 369 -4.58 16.35 4.15
C LEU A 369 -4.16 15.23 3.19
N ASN A 370 -2.88 15.18 2.83
CA ASN A 370 -2.33 14.14 1.95
C ASN A 370 -2.41 12.75 2.59
N ALA A 371 -2.20 12.65 3.90
CA ALA A 371 -2.34 11.40 4.64
C ALA A 371 -3.80 10.91 4.66
N ILE A 372 -4.77 11.82 4.85
CA ILE A 372 -6.19 11.49 4.79
C ILE A 372 -6.57 11.08 3.35
N ALA A 373 -6.12 11.80 2.33
CA ALA A 373 -6.32 11.41 0.92
C ALA A 373 -5.75 10.01 0.64
N HIS A 374 -4.56 9.70 1.19
CA HIS A 374 -4.00 8.37 1.12
C HIS A 374 -4.91 7.33 1.80
N VAL A 375 -5.49 7.62 2.97
CA VAL A 375 -6.42 6.70 3.65
C VAL A 375 -7.73 6.52 2.87
N LEU A 376 -8.25 7.59 2.25
CA LEU A 376 -9.51 7.57 1.50
C LEU A 376 -9.39 6.80 0.18
N TYR A 377 -8.36 7.12 -0.61
CA TYR A 377 -8.16 6.60 -1.96
C TYR A 377 -7.25 5.37 -2.00
N GLY A 378 -6.44 5.18 -0.96
CA GLY A 378 -5.63 3.99 -0.75
C GLY A 378 -6.41 2.89 -0.02
N ASN A 379 -6.04 1.64 -0.28
CA ASN A 379 -6.72 0.49 0.30
C ASN A 379 -6.19 0.18 1.72
N ASN A 380 -4.90 -0.15 1.83
CA ASN A 380 -4.22 -0.41 3.10
C ASN A 380 -3.05 0.57 3.26
N VAL A 381 -3.04 1.33 4.36
CA VAL A 381 -2.16 2.48 4.54
C VAL A 381 -1.47 2.42 5.90
N LEU A 382 -0.16 2.67 5.89
CA LEU A 382 0.66 2.88 7.08
C LEU A 382 1.12 4.34 7.12
N LEU A 383 0.70 5.08 8.14
CA LEU A 383 1.15 6.46 8.39
C LEU A 383 2.17 6.47 9.54
N ALA A 384 3.45 6.52 9.21
CA ALA A 384 4.55 6.47 10.18
C ALA A 384 5.02 7.89 10.59
N HIS A 385 4.09 8.72 11.07
CA HIS A 385 4.39 10.10 11.45
C HIS A 385 5.02 10.21 12.85
N GLU A 386 5.93 11.18 13.02
CA GLU A 386 6.57 11.50 14.29
C GLU A 386 5.56 11.92 15.38
N VAL A 387 5.99 11.91 16.64
CA VAL A 387 5.17 12.34 17.79
C VAL A 387 4.85 13.84 17.63
N GLY A 388 3.60 14.25 17.86
CA GLY A 388 3.15 15.63 17.71
C GLY A 388 2.78 16.05 16.27
N ALA A 389 2.86 15.14 15.29
CA ALA A 389 2.49 15.44 13.89
C ALA A 389 0.96 15.59 13.64
N GLY A 390 0.13 15.40 14.68
CA GLY A 390 -1.33 15.47 14.57
C GLY A 390 -1.99 14.20 14.03
N LYS A 391 -1.43 13.02 14.38
CA LYS A 391 -1.94 11.69 13.95
C LYS A 391 -3.39 11.44 14.32
N THR A 392 -3.84 11.91 15.48
CA THR A 392 -5.22 11.73 15.91
C THR A 392 -6.19 12.42 14.97
N TYR A 393 -5.92 13.67 14.59
CA TYR A 393 -6.74 14.40 13.63
C TYR A 393 -6.83 13.67 12.29
N GLU A 394 -5.72 13.12 11.80
CA GLU A 394 -5.70 12.30 10.58
C GLU A 394 -6.62 11.07 10.72
N MET A 395 -6.56 10.37 11.86
CA MET A 395 -7.38 9.19 12.12
C MET A 395 -8.87 9.52 12.22
N VAL A 396 -9.24 10.57 12.98
CA VAL A 396 -10.64 10.99 13.14
C VAL A 396 -11.19 11.51 11.82
N ALA A 397 -10.48 12.42 11.15
CA ALA A 397 -10.93 13.00 9.89
C ALA A 397 -11.10 11.91 8.82
N SER A 398 -10.15 10.97 8.71
CA SER A 398 -10.28 9.82 7.81
C SER A 398 -11.50 8.95 8.13
N ALA A 399 -11.75 8.69 9.42
CA ALA A 399 -12.86 7.88 9.89
C ALA A 399 -14.22 8.51 9.59
N MET A 400 -14.35 9.81 9.86
CA MET A 400 -15.55 10.59 9.56
C MET A 400 -15.79 10.67 8.06
N GLU A 401 -14.74 10.96 7.30
CA GLU A 401 -14.86 11.17 5.86
C GLU A 401 -15.15 9.87 5.10
N LYS A 402 -14.54 8.73 5.49
CA LYS A 402 -14.92 7.42 4.93
C LYS A 402 -16.39 7.08 5.15
N LYS A 403 -16.92 7.43 6.33
CA LYS A 403 -18.33 7.18 6.65
C LYS A 403 -19.25 8.12 5.87
N ARG A 404 -18.88 9.41 5.77
CA ARG A 404 -19.62 10.42 5.00
C ARG A 404 -19.72 10.04 3.53
N LEU A 405 -18.62 9.53 2.96
CA LEU A 405 -18.54 9.06 1.57
C LEU A 405 -19.20 7.70 1.33
N GLY A 406 -19.73 7.05 2.36
CA GLY A 406 -20.30 5.70 2.24
C GLY A 406 -19.27 4.60 1.94
N LEU A 407 -17.96 4.91 1.99
CA LEU A 407 -16.87 3.94 1.80
C LEU A 407 -16.81 2.91 2.94
N CYS A 408 -17.36 3.25 4.11
CA CYS A 408 -17.57 2.32 5.20
C CYS A 408 -18.92 2.54 5.89
N SER A 409 -19.49 1.46 6.42
CA SER A 409 -20.71 1.52 7.23
C SER A 409 -20.42 1.66 8.73
N LYS A 410 -19.25 1.18 9.17
CA LYS A 410 -18.77 1.24 10.56
C LYS A 410 -17.28 1.51 10.57
N THR A 411 -16.84 2.39 11.48
CA THR A 411 -15.43 2.67 11.72
C THR A 411 -15.04 2.22 13.11
N LEU A 412 -13.92 1.51 13.22
CA LEU A 412 -13.33 1.10 14.48
C LEU A 412 -11.95 1.74 14.60
N ILE A 413 -11.72 2.48 15.69
CA ILE A 413 -10.42 3.02 16.04
C ILE A 413 -9.93 2.28 17.28
N VAL A 414 -8.74 1.69 17.19
CA VAL A 414 -8.12 0.96 18.30
C VAL A 414 -6.95 1.76 18.82
N VAL A 415 -7.02 2.16 20.09
CA VAL A 415 -5.96 2.89 20.79
C VAL A 415 -5.58 2.17 22.09
N PRO A 416 -4.35 2.34 22.60
CA PRO A 416 -4.00 1.93 23.96
C PRO A 416 -4.96 2.50 25.02
N ASN A 417 -5.26 1.72 26.06
CA ASN A 417 -6.27 2.06 27.08
C ASN A 417 -6.08 3.43 27.75
N HIS A 418 -4.85 3.93 27.87
CA HIS A 418 -4.56 5.23 28.50
C HIS A 418 -4.79 6.43 27.57
N LEU A 419 -5.01 6.21 26.27
CA LEU A 419 -5.22 7.26 25.27
C LEU A 419 -6.70 7.41 24.86
N THR A 420 -7.62 6.63 25.44
CA THR A 420 -9.04 6.64 25.05
C THR A 420 -9.72 7.97 25.35
N GLU A 421 -9.40 8.58 26.50
CA GLU A 421 -9.98 9.88 26.90
C GLU A 421 -9.43 11.02 26.03
N GLN A 422 -8.11 11.02 25.77
CA GLN A 422 -7.48 11.96 24.86
C GLN A 422 -8.06 11.85 23.44
N MET A 423 -8.18 10.63 22.92
CA MET A 423 -8.78 10.36 21.61
C MET A 423 -10.23 10.87 21.53
N ALA A 424 -11.03 10.68 22.58
CA ALA A 424 -12.41 11.15 22.62
C ALA A 424 -12.50 12.68 22.65
N SER A 425 -11.63 13.35 23.41
CA SER A 425 -11.55 14.81 23.45
C SER A 425 -11.15 15.40 22.09
N GLU A 426 -10.08 14.87 21.49
CA GLU A 426 -9.58 15.31 20.18
C GLU A 426 -10.53 15.02 19.02
N ALA A 427 -11.51 14.12 19.19
CA ALA A 427 -12.52 13.82 18.18
C ALA A 427 -13.74 14.77 18.21
N LEU A 428 -13.89 15.56 19.28
CA LEU A 428 -15.01 16.49 19.48
C LEU A 428 -14.58 17.96 19.38
N LEU A 429 -13.28 18.19 19.59
CA LEU A 429 -12.59 19.39 19.14
C LEU A 429 -12.46 19.38 17.63
#